data_AF-A0A7W1BKU8-F1
#
_entry.id   AF-A0A7W1BKU8-F1
#
_cell.length_a   1.000
_cell.length_b   1.000
_cell.length_c   1.000
_cell.angle_alpha   90.00
_cell.angle_beta   90.00
_cell.angle_gamma   90.00
#
_symmetry.space_group_name_H-M   'P 1'
#
loop_
_entity.id
_entity.type
_entity.pdbx_description
1 polymer ?
#
loop_
_entity_poly.entity_id
_entity_poly.type
_entity_poly.pdbx_seq_one_letter_code
_entity_poly.pdbx_strand_id
1 'polypeptide(L)'
;MLRDLQDETGGFLTYIPLAYHPDHNELGERLGRTGTATTGYDDLRNLAVGRLFLDNFEHIKTHWIMVTPYLSQVALGFGVNDIEGTVVREKIYHEAGAHTPQALSLDEILKLIRGAGKVPVERDSLYRTIRTFPSFETGEEAA
;
A
#
# COMPACT_ATOMS: atom_id res chain seq x y z
N MET A 1 -9.22 20.59 6.88
CA MET A 1 -8.32 19.41 6.90
C MET A 1 -8.83 18.38 5.90
N LEU A 2 -8.09 17.32 5.52
CA LEU A 2 -8.61 16.30 4.58
C LEU A 2 -9.91 15.64 5.08
N ARG A 3 -9.98 15.33 6.39
CA ARG A 3 -11.17 14.74 7.02
C ARG A 3 -12.38 15.66 6.94
N ASP A 4 -12.24 16.93 7.32
CA ASP A 4 -13.37 17.88 7.28
C ASP A 4 -13.88 18.06 5.85
N LEU A 5 -12.99 18.12 4.86
CA LEU A 5 -13.39 18.23 3.46
C LEU A 5 -14.10 16.96 2.97
N GLN A 6 -13.70 15.80 3.49
CA GLN A 6 -14.40 14.55 3.22
C GLN A 6 -15.80 14.54 3.84
N ASP A 7 -16.00 15.10 5.04
CA ASP A 7 -17.33 15.25 5.65
C ASP A 7 -18.25 16.17 4.81
N GLU A 8 -17.67 17.22 4.22
CA GLU A 8 -18.43 18.18 3.39
C GLU A 8 -18.79 17.62 2.01
N THR A 9 -17.92 16.83 1.40
CA THR A 9 -18.01 16.52 -0.04
C THR A 9 -18.13 15.03 -0.37
N GLY A 10 -17.63 14.14 0.50
CA GLY A 10 -17.57 12.69 0.26
C GLY A 10 -16.74 12.28 -0.96
N GLY A 11 -15.91 13.18 -1.51
CA GLY A 11 -15.24 12.97 -2.81
C GLY A 11 -13.98 12.11 -2.77
N PHE A 12 -13.39 11.88 -1.60
CA PHE A 12 -12.20 11.04 -1.46
C PHE A 12 -12.57 9.57 -1.36
N LEU A 13 -11.93 8.75 -2.18
CA LEU A 13 -12.06 7.29 -2.11
C LEU A 13 -11.03 6.65 -1.19
N THR A 14 -9.80 7.18 -1.20
CA THR A 14 -8.67 6.49 -0.58
C THR A 14 -7.66 7.47 0.01
N TYR A 15 -7.10 7.08 1.16
CA TYR A 15 -5.95 7.73 1.76
C TYR A 15 -4.68 6.97 1.38
N ILE A 16 -3.65 7.71 0.94
CA ILE A 16 -2.39 7.15 0.46
C ILE A 16 -1.23 7.89 1.15
N PRO A 17 -0.69 7.36 2.26
CA PRO A 17 0.53 7.91 2.84
C PRO A 17 1.73 7.54 1.95
N LEU A 18 2.54 8.55 1.61
CA LEU A 18 3.72 8.38 0.79
C LEU A 18 4.96 8.58 1.66
N ALA A 19 5.75 7.51 1.82
CA ALA A 19 7.04 7.61 2.51
C ALA A 19 7.97 8.55 1.75
N TYR A 20 8.69 9.41 2.49
CA TYR A 20 9.64 10.32 1.88
C TYR A 20 10.96 9.62 1.61
N HIS A 21 11.40 9.62 0.35
CA HIS A 21 12.70 9.13 -0.09
C HIS A 21 13.65 10.33 -0.21
N PRO A 22 14.63 10.50 0.69
CA PRO A 22 15.51 11.67 0.70
C PRO A 22 16.68 11.58 -0.29
N ASP A 23 16.87 10.43 -0.92
CA ASP A 23 18.00 10.24 -1.82
C ASP A 23 17.75 10.91 -3.17
N HIS A 24 18.85 11.36 -3.78
CA HIS A 24 18.86 11.93 -5.12
C HIS A 24 17.92 13.13 -5.33
N ASN A 25 17.67 13.93 -4.29
CA ASN A 25 16.91 15.17 -4.39
C ASN A 25 17.43 16.30 -3.49
N GLU A 26 17.20 17.55 -3.93
CA GLU A 26 17.71 18.76 -3.28
C GLU A 26 17.28 18.90 -1.81
N LEU A 27 16.05 18.49 -1.50
CA LEU A 27 15.52 18.63 -0.14
C LEU A 27 16.24 17.67 0.81
N GLY A 28 16.50 16.42 0.39
CA GLY A 28 17.25 15.46 1.18
C GLY A 28 18.68 15.91 1.46
N GLU A 29 19.38 16.41 0.45
CA GLU A 29 20.73 16.96 0.59
C GLU A 29 20.75 18.18 1.54
N ARG A 30 19.85 19.14 1.33
CA ARG A 30 19.76 20.35 2.14
C ARG A 30 19.45 20.06 3.61
N LEU A 31 18.65 19.02 3.88
CA LEU A 31 18.29 18.59 5.23
C LEU A 31 19.32 17.64 5.86
N GLY A 32 20.37 17.24 5.14
CA GLY A 32 21.34 16.25 5.63
C GLY A 32 20.71 14.88 5.87
N ARG A 33 19.68 14.53 5.09
CA ARG A 33 18.87 13.30 5.23
C ARG A 33 19.17 12.23 4.19
N THR A 34 20.10 12.46 3.28
CA THR A 34 20.57 11.43 2.34
C THR A 34 21.02 10.18 3.11
N GLY A 35 20.57 9.02 2.65
CA GLY A 35 20.73 7.72 3.32
C GLY A 35 19.75 7.46 4.48
N THR A 36 18.74 8.32 4.71
CA THR A 36 17.79 8.19 5.83
C THR A 36 16.33 8.01 5.37
N ALA A 37 15.97 6.80 4.97
CA ALA A 37 14.57 6.45 4.70
C ALA A 37 13.73 6.35 5.99
N THR A 38 12.40 6.37 5.87
CA THR A 38 11.52 5.99 6.98
C THR A 38 11.77 4.53 7.37
N THR A 39 11.57 4.21 8.65
CA THR A 39 11.60 2.81 9.07
C THR A 39 10.26 2.15 8.77
N GLY A 40 10.24 0.82 8.59
CA GLY A 40 8.98 0.11 8.42
C GLY A 40 8.02 0.28 9.62
N TYR A 41 8.55 0.57 10.80
CA TYR A 41 7.74 0.93 11.96
C TYR A 41 7.07 2.30 11.80
N ASP A 42 7.77 3.30 11.27
CA ASP A 42 7.20 4.61 10.97
C ASP A 42 6.08 4.50 9.93
N ASP A 43 6.29 3.68 8.89
CA ASP A 43 5.31 3.48 7.82
C ASP A 43 4.05 2.78 8.34
N LEU A 44 4.20 1.67 9.08
CA LEU A 44 3.07 0.94 9.68
C LEU A 44 2.31 1.80 10.70
N ARG A 45 3.03 2.59 11.51
CA ARG A 45 2.42 3.53 12.44
C ARG A 45 1.60 4.58 11.69
N ASN A 46 2.13 5.16 10.61
CA ASN A 46 1.40 6.15 9.81
C ASN A 46 0.12 5.56 9.20
N LEU A 47 0.19 4.34 8.68
CA LEU A 47 -0.98 3.64 8.13
C LEU A 47 -2.05 3.38 9.20
N ALA A 48 -1.65 2.87 10.36
CA ALA A 48 -2.57 2.60 11.46
C ALA A 48 -3.20 3.87 12.04
N VAL A 49 -2.41 4.94 12.22
CA VAL A 49 -2.93 6.25 12.65
C VAL A 49 -3.88 6.80 11.59
N GLY A 50 -3.54 6.71 10.31
CA GLY A 50 -4.44 7.08 9.21
C GLY A 50 -5.79 6.37 9.29
N ARG A 51 -5.78 5.05 9.56
CA ARG A 51 -7.02 4.25 9.72
C ARG A 51 -7.89 4.70 10.87
N LEU A 52 -7.29 5.09 11.99
CA LEU A 52 -8.01 5.53 13.16
C LEU A 52 -8.47 6.98 13.06
N PHE A 53 -7.70 7.84 12.40
CA PHE A 53 -7.95 9.27 12.35
C PHE A 53 -8.85 9.69 11.20
N LEU A 54 -8.70 9.08 10.02
CA LEU A 54 -9.51 9.34 8.83
C LEU A 54 -10.67 8.34 8.74
N ASP A 55 -11.52 8.35 9.78
CA ASP A 55 -12.66 7.44 9.92
C ASP A 55 -13.69 7.53 8.77
N ASN A 56 -13.71 8.64 8.05
CA ASN A 56 -14.58 8.90 6.89
C ASN A 56 -13.91 8.60 5.52
N PHE A 57 -12.73 7.98 5.51
CA PHE A 57 -12.10 7.42 4.32
C PHE A 57 -12.31 5.90 4.30
N GLU A 58 -12.98 5.39 3.27
CA GLU A 58 -13.29 3.95 3.17
C GLU A 58 -12.03 3.10 2.96
N HIS A 59 -11.11 3.59 2.12
CA HIS A 59 -9.92 2.86 1.71
C HIS A 59 -8.62 3.50 2.19
N ILE A 60 -7.67 2.64 2.55
CA ILE A 60 -6.29 3.01 2.84
C ILE A 60 -5.39 2.13 2.00
N LYS A 61 -4.53 2.80 1.23
CA LYS A 61 -3.63 2.16 0.28
C LYS A 61 -2.22 2.05 0.85
N THR A 62 -1.61 0.89 0.65
CA THR A 62 -0.14 0.74 0.70
C THR A 62 0.43 0.79 -0.70
N HIS A 63 1.53 1.54 -0.86
CA HIS A 63 2.26 1.64 -2.11
C HIS A 63 3.58 0.86 -2.00
N TRP A 64 3.58 -0.38 -2.50
CA TRP A 64 4.65 -1.34 -2.24
C TRP A 64 6.03 -0.92 -2.79
N ILE A 65 6.08 0.00 -3.77
CA ILE A 65 7.33 0.58 -4.31
C ILE A 65 8.02 1.49 -3.28
N MET A 66 7.24 2.18 -2.44
CA MET A 66 7.79 3.13 -1.48
C MET A 66 8.28 2.47 -0.19
N VAL A 67 7.71 1.31 0.16
CA VAL A 67 8.07 0.56 1.36
C VAL A 67 8.77 -0.72 0.97
N THR A 68 8.02 -1.81 0.83
CA THR A 68 8.40 -3.07 0.16
C THR A 68 7.12 -3.90 -0.07
N PRO A 69 7.16 -4.94 -0.92
CA PRO A 69 6.08 -5.93 -1.01
C PRO A 69 5.78 -6.62 0.33
N TYR A 70 6.82 -7.01 1.08
CA TYR A 70 6.66 -7.70 2.37
C TYR A 70 6.07 -6.80 3.46
N LEU A 71 6.50 -5.54 3.54
CA LEU A 71 5.87 -4.60 4.48
C LEU A 71 4.42 -4.31 4.07
N SER A 72 4.11 -4.27 2.78
CA SER A 72 2.73 -4.13 2.28
C SER A 72 1.84 -5.30 2.68
N GLN A 73 2.37 -6.53 2.70
CA GLN A 73 1.66 -7.69 3.25
C GLN A 73 1.38 -7.51 4.75
N VAL A 74 2.36 -7.08 5.54
CA VAL A 74 2.17 -6.81 6.98
C VAL A 74 1.14 -5.70 7.18
N ALA A 75 1.17 -4.65 6.35
CA ALA A 75 0.28 -3.50 6.44
C ALA A 75 -1.22 -3.85 6.32
N LEU A 76 -1.57 -4.97 5.67
CA LEU A 76 -2.94 -5.50 5.64
C LEU A 76 -3.48 -5.86 7.05
N GLY A 77 -2.60 -6.04 8.04
CA GLY A 77 -2.94 -6.17 9.45
C GLY A 77 -3.06 -4.84 10.21
N PHE A 78 -2.67 -3.72 9.59
CA PHE A 78 -2.57 -2.38 10.20
C PHE A 78 -3.56 -1.38 9.60
N GLY A 79 -4.68 -1.85 9.05
CA GLY A 79 -5.77 -1.02 8.54
C GLY A 79 -5.78 -0.77 7.03
N VAL A 80 -4.80 -1.31 6.30
CA VAL A 80 -4.79 -1.28 4.83
C VAL A 80 -5.79 -2.28 4.27
N ASN A 81 -6.56 -1.84 3.28
CA ASN A 81 -7.46 -2.67 2.47
C ASN A 81 -7.23 -2.53 0.96
N ASP A 82 -6.24 -1.74 0.53
CA ASP A 82 -5.88 -1.55 -0.87
C ASP A 82 -4.37 -1.72 -1.07
N ILE A 83 -3.96 -2.72 -1.85
CA ILE A 83 -2.57 -2.90 -2.30
C ILE A 83 -2.48 -2.35 -3.71
N GLU A 84 -1.45 -1.54 -3.99
CA GLU A 84 -1.20 -1.06 -5.34
C GLU A 84 -1.09 -2.21 -6.35
N GLY A 85 -1.79 -2.07 -7.47
CA GLY A 85 -1.91 -3.12 -8.49
C GLY A 85 -0.61 -3.41 -9.25
N THR A 86 -0.76 -4.10 -10.38
CA THR A 86 0.37 -4.47 -11.24
C THR A 86 1.01 -3.24 -11.87
N VAL A 87 2.13 -2.78 -11.31
CA VAL A 87 2.96 -1.76 -11.94
C VAL A 87 3.89 -2.47 -12.92
N VAL A 88 3.80 -2.11 -14.20
CA VAL A 88 4.61 -2.72 -15.27
C VAL A 88 6.04 -2.18 -15.28
N ARG A 89 6.20 -0.90 -14.91
CA ARG A 89 7.49 -0.23 -14.78
C ARG A 89 7.36 1.03 -13.94
N GLU A 90 8.04 1.08 -12.81
CA GLU A 90 8.20 2.29 -12.01
C GLU A 90 9.59 2.91 -12.24
N LYS A 91 9.68 4.22 -12.39
CA LYS A 91 10.95 4.94 -12.65
C LYS A 91 11.25 6.03 -11.62
N ILE A 92 10.22 6.71 -11.13
CA ILE A 92 10.36 7.94 -10.33
C ILE A 92 10.93 7.60 -8.95
N TYR A 93 10.36 6.60 -8.26
CA TYR A 93 10.84 6.22 -6.93
C TYR A 93 12.17 5.48 -6.98
N HIS A 94 12.44 4.73 -8.04
CA HIS A 94 13.76 4.11 -8.25
C HIS A 94 14.84 5.16 -8.53
N GLU A 95 14.53 6.22 -9.28
CA GLU A 95 15.43 7.38 -9.44
C GLU A 95 15.65 8.12 -8.10
N ALA A 96 14.67 8.07 -7.19
CA ALA A 96 14.77 8.59 -5.82
C ALA A 96 15.37 7.61 -4.81
N GLY A 97 15.92 6.46 -5.24
CA GLY A 97 16.67 5.54 -4.38
C GLY A 97 15.90 4.30 -3.88
N ALA A 98 14.66 4.07 -4.32
CA ALA A 98 13.93 2.86 -3.95
C ALA A 98 14.63 1.58 -4.43
N HIS A 99 14.69 0.56 -3.56
CA HIS A 99 15.35 -0.73 -3.82
C HIS A 99 14.36 -1.87 -4.13
N THR A 100 13.09 -1.54 -4.34
CA THR A 100 12.01 -2.51 -4.59
C THR A 100 12.09 -3.11 -6.00
N PRO A 101 11.32 -4.18 -6.29
CA PRO A 101 11.17 -4.66 -7.66
C PRO A 101 10.59 -3.59 -8.60
N GLN A 102 10.94 -3.63 -9.89
CA GLN A 102 10.37 -2.70 -10.89
C GLN A 102 8.92 -3.03 -11.27
N ALA A 103 8.49 -4.27 -10.98
CA ALA A 103 7.17 -4.77 -11.26
C ALA A 103 6.77 -5.86 -10.25
N LEU A 104 5.46 -5.99 -10.02
CA LEU A 104 4.86 -7.15 -9.37
C LEU A 104 3.81 -7.74 -10.30
N SER A 105 3.90 -9.06 -10.51
CA SER A 105 2.90 -9.83 -11.23
C SER A 105 1.61 -9.98 -10.41
N LEU A 106 0.50 -10.30 -11.08
CA LEU A 106 -0.76 -10.60 -10.42
C LEU A 106 -0.59 -11.73 -9.39
N ASP A 107 0.10 -12.82 -9.74
CA ASP A 107 0.29 -13.97 -8.85
C ASP A 107 1.05 -13.61 -7.57
N GLU A 108 2.02 -12.69 -7.65
CA GLU A 108 2.74 -12.20 -6.48
C GLU A 108 1.82 -11.38 -5.57
N ILE A 109 1.01 -10.49 -6.14
CA ILE A 109 0.02 -9.71 -5.36
C ILE A 109 -0.98 -10.64 -4.68
N LEU A 110 -1.50 -11.65 -5.40
CA LEU A 110 -2.41 -12.64 -4.83
C LEU A 110 -1.76 -13.41 -3.67
N LYS A 111 -0.48 -13.79 -3.80
CA LYS A 111 0.27 -14.47 -2.72
C LYS A 111 0.44 -13.57 -1.49
N LEU A 112 0.76 -12.29 -1.67
CA LEU A 112 0.89 -11.34 -0.56
C LEU A 112 -0.43 -11.21 0.21
N ILE A 113 -1.54 -10.99 -0.49
CA ILE A 113 -2.85 -10.81 0.13
C ILE A 113 -3.29 -12.07 0.88
N ARG A 114 -3.16 -13.25 0.24
CA ARG A 114 -3.47 -14.54 0.88
C ARG A 114 -2.55 -14.83 2.06
N GLY A 115 -1.27 -14.51 1.94
CA GLY A 115 -0.29 -14.66 3.00
C GLY A 115 -0.57 -13.78 4.23
N ALA A 116 -1.35 -12.72 4.09
CA ALA A 116 -1.87 -11.92 5.20
C ALA A 116 -3.22 -12.43 5.76
N GLY A 117 -3.70 -13.59 5.30
CA GLY A 117 -5.01 -14.13 5.68
C GLY A 117 -6.20 -13.32 5.15
N LYS A 118 -6.02 -12.58 4.05
CA LYS A 118 -7.07 -11.76 3.42
C LYS A 118 -7.55 -12.41 2.12
N VAL A 119 -8.71 -11.95 1.64
CA VAL A 119 -9.28 -12.38 0.34
C VAL A 119 -8.91 -11.36 -0.73
N PRO A 120 -8.15 -11.73 -1.77
CA PRO A 120 -7.87 -10.84 -2.89
C PRO A 120 -9.11 -10.53 -3.72
N VAL A 121 -9.28 -9.24 -4.03
CA VAL A 121 -10.36 -8.72 -4.87
C VAL A 121 -9.77 -7.81 -5.93
N GLU A 122 -10.08 -8.07 -7.19
CA GLU A 122 -9.86 -7.10 -8.27
C GLU A 122 -11.01 -6.11 -8.30
N ARG A 123 -10.66 -4.83 -8.41
CA ARG A 123 -11.60 -3.72 -8.37
C ARG A 123 -11.39 -2.79 -9.55
N ASP A 124 -12.41 -2.03 -9.89
CA ASP A 124 -12.28 -0.88 -10.78
C ASP A 124 -11.82 0.39 -10.03
N SER A 125 -11.80 1.52 -10.74
CA SER A 125 -11.41 2.83 -10.20
C SER A 125 -12.35 3.36 -9.11
N LEU A 126 -13.59 2.87 -9.02
CA LEU A 126 -14.58 3.24 -8.01
C LEU A 126 -14.70 2.17 -6.91
N TYR A 127 -13.72 1.29 -6.80
CA TYR A 127 -13.68 0.20 -5.82
C TYR A 127 -14.81 -0.82 -5.96
N ARG A 128 -15.48 -0.87 -7.11
CA ARG A 128 -16.47 -1.93 -7.39
C ARG A 128 -15.74 -3.23 -7.70
N THR A 129 -16.19 -4.32 -7.07
CA THR A 129 -15.65 -5.66 -7.31
C THR A 129 -15.86 -6.07 -8.76
N ILE A 130 -14.76 -6.38 -9.44
CA ILE A 130 -14.75 -7.00 -10.77
C ILE A 130 -14.75 -8.53 -10.59
N ARG A 131 -13.83 -9.05 -9.78
CA ARG A 131 -13.73 -10.48 -9.45
C ARG A 131 -13.06 -10.70 -8.12
N THR A 132 -13.43 -11.79 -7.46
CA THR A 132 -12.82 -12.26 -6.21
C THR A 132 -11.96 -13.47 -6.50
N PHE A 133 -10.78 -13.54 -5.88
CA PHE A 133 -9.92 -14.71 -5.93
C PHE A 133 -10.06 -15.46 -4.61
N PRO A 134 -10.78 -16.59 -4.55
CA PRO A 134 -10.97 -17.31 -3.30
C PRO A 134 -9.62 -17.69 -2.65
N SER A 135 -9.64 -17.83 -1.32
CA SER A 135 -8.54 -18.41 -0.55
C SER A 135 -8.22 -19.81 -1.08
N PHE A 136 -7.01 -20.31 -0.79
CA PHE A 136 -6.66 -21.70 -1.11
C PHE A 136 -7.80 -22.62 -0.67
N GLU A 137 -8.40 -23.36 -1.60
CA GLU A 137 -9.25 -24.49 -1.24
C GLU A 137 -8.35 -25.42 -0.42
N THR A 138 -8.62 -25.54 0.87
CA THR A 138 -8.11 -26.67 1.63
C THR A 138 -8.74 -27.89 0.99
N GLY A 139 -7.97 -28.63 0.20
CA GLY A 139 -8.41 -29.91 -0.33
C GLY A 139 -8.83 -30.79 0.85
N GLU A 140 -10.14 -30.96 1.04
CA GLU A 140 -10.68 -32.16 1.63
C GLU A 140 -10.42 -33.29 0.64
N GLU A 141 -9.24 -33.90 0.71
CA GLU A 141 -8.98 -35.22 0.16
C GLU A 141 -7.75 -35.82 0.86
N ALA A 142 -7.99 -36.30 2.08
CA ALA A 142 -7.23 -37.39 2.69
C ALA A 142 -8.24 -38.26 3.46
N ALA A 143 -8.95 -39.07 2.69
CA ALA A 143 -9.63 -40.27 3.20
C ALA A 143 -8.59 -41.37 3.48
#